data_AF-D6PVU7-F1
#
_entry.id   AF-D6PVU7-F1
#
_cell.length_a   1.000
_cell.length_b   1.000
_cell.length_c   1.000
_cell.angle_alpha   90.00
_cell.angle_beta   90.00
_cell.angle_gamma   90.00
#
_symmetry.space_group_name_H-M   'P 1'
#
loop_
_entity.id
_entity.type
_entity.pdbx_description
1 polymer ?
#
loop_
_entity_poly.entity_id
_entity_poly.type
_entity_poly.pdbx_seq_one_letter_code
_entity_poly.pdbx_strand_id
1 'polypeptide(L)'
;MMVEVFCGILAGAQYSNHIRTWKVTDRVANLGQCFVAINPENFAPGFTDRMTDLLSIQRGMEPADAGSPVLAAGDPERMNMKKCEQMGGIPYHINVVNYMNECAKKIGVNQLLPCDNLISN
;
A
#
# COMPACT_ATOMS: atom_id res chain seq x y z
N MET A 1 -5.65 -1.84 19.64
CA MET A 1 -5.78 -3.06 20.47
C MET A 1 -5.89 -4.33 19.64
N MET A 2 -6.89 -4.51 18.74
CA MET A 2 -7.03 -5.75 17.93
C MET A 2 -5.75 -6.14 17.16
N VAL A 3 -5.17 -5.21 16.39
CA VAL A 3 -3.92 -5.46 15.65
C VAL A 3 -2.79 -5.86 16.58
N GLU A 4 -2.68 -5.23 17.76
CA GLU A 4 -1.65 -5.55 18.76
C GLU A 4 -1.78 -6.97 19.30
N VAL A 5 -3.02 -7.44 19.51
CA VAL A 5 -3.27 -8.79 20.02
C VAL A 5 -2.87 -9.83 18.98
N PHE A 6 -3.29 -9.66 17.73
CA PHE A 6 -2.96 -10.62 16.68
C PHE A 6 -1.50 -10.59 16.26
N CYS A 7 -0.94 -9.39 16.06
CA CYS A 7 0.39 -9.20 15.51
C CYS A 7 1.47 -9.17 16.60
N GLY A 8 1.18 -8.63 17.78
CA GLY A 8 2.15 -8.56 18.89
C GLY A 8 2.04 -9.78 19.79
N ILE A 9 0.93 -9.87 20.52
CA ILE A 9 0.76 -10.82 21.63
C ILE A 9 0.76 -12.28 21.14
N LEU A 10 -0.12 -12.64 20.20
CA LEU A 10 -0.25 -14.02 19.73
C LEU A 10 0.95 -14.50 18.91
N ALA A 11 1.64 -13.59 18.24
CA ALA A 11 2.85 -13.90 17.49
C ALA A 11 4.11 -14.02 18.37
N GLY A 12 4.03 -13.65 19.66
CA GLY A 12 5.20 -13.57 20.54
C GLY A 12 6.18 -12.44 20.16
N ALA A 13 5.69 -11.40 19.47
CA ALA A 13 6.49 -10.28 19.00
C ALA A 13 6.49 -9.12 20.01
N GLN A 14 7.30 -8.08 19.75
CA GLN A 14 7.24 -6.85 20.54
C GLN A 14 5.95 -6.08 20.24
N TYR A 15 5.44 -5.42 21.27
CA TYR A 15 4.18 -4.69 21.22
C TYR A 15 4.32 -3.31 21.88
N SER A 16 3.51 -2.36 21.44
CA SER A 16 3.43 -1.01 21.99
C SER A 16 4.82 -0.35 22.10
N ASN A 17 5.13 0.26 23.24
CA ASN A 17 6.39 0.94 23.55
C ASN A 17 7.64 0.04 23.51
N HIS A 18 7.50 -1.29 23.41
CA HIS A 18 8.64 -2.18 23.21
C HIS A 18 9.14 -2.16 21.75
N ILE A 19 8.27 -1.79 20.80
CA ILE A 19 8.61 -1.65 19.39
C ILE A 19 9.63 -0.51 19.24
N ARG A 20 10.75 -0.80 18.56
CA ARG A 20 11.77 0.22 18.29
C ARG A 20 11.23 1.32 17.38
N THR A 21 11.71 2.54 17.56
CA THR A 21 11.38 3.66 16.67
C THR A 21 11.84 3.36 15.24
N TRP A 22 10.98 3.67 14.28
CA TRP A 22 11.29 3.54 12.86
C TRP A 22 12.58 4.30 12.51
N LYS A 23 13.44 3.68 11.68
CA LYS A 23 14.81 4.13 11.33
C LYS A 23 15.91 4.03 12.40
N VAL A 24 15.61 3.70 13.66
CA VAL A 24 16.66 3.41 14.67
C VAL A 24 17.06 1.95 14.55
N THR A 25 18.32 1.66 14.20
CA THR A 25 18.82 0.30 13.96
C THR A 25 19.74 -0.20 15.08
N ASP A 26 19.49 0.25 16.31
CA ASP A 26 20.21 -0.13 17.53
C ASP A 26 19.97 -1.60 17.92
N ARG A 27 18.81 -2.13 17.56
CA ARG A 27 18.42 -3.53 17.75
C ARG A 27 17.63 -4.06 16.56
N VAL A 28 17.63 -5.39 16.40
CA VAL A 28 16.80 -6.07 15.41
C VAL A 28 15.33 -5.75 15.67
N ALA A 29 14.57 -5.45 14.60
CA ALA A 29 13.14 -5.22 14.73
C ALA A 29 12.44 -6.55 15.03
N ASN A 30 11.62 -6.58 16.09
CA ASN A 30 10.75 -7.72 16.39
C ASN A 30 9.29 -7.34 16.17
N LEU A 31 8.91 -7.19 14.90
CA LEU A 31 7.54 -6.90 14.48
C LEU A 31 6.84 -8.20 14.15
N GLY A 32 5.70 -8.47 14.77
CA GLY A 32 4.87 -9.60 14.36
C GLY A 32 3.78 -9.15 13.39
N GLN A 33 3.24 -10.11 12.67
CA GLN A 33 2.25 -9.92 11.60
C GLN A 33 1.19 -11.02 11.75
N CYS A 34 -0.04 -10.73 11.31
CA CYS A 34 -1.11 -11.70 11.28
C CYS A 34 -1.68 -11.76 9.86
N PHE A 35 -1.79 -12.98 9.31
CA PHE A 35 -2.35 -13.23 8.00
C PHE A 35 -3.54 -14.19 8.15
N VAL A 36 -4.67 -13.83 7.54
CA VAL A 36 -5.90 -14.60 7.60
C VAL A 36 -6.44 -14.75 6.18
N ALA A 37 -6.74 -15.99 5.79
CA ALA A 37 -7.42 -16.32 4.54
C ALA A 37 -8.74 -17.03 4.86
N ILE A 38 -9.84 -16.53 4.30
CA ILE A 38 -11.18 -17.12 4.44
C ILE A 38 -11.60 -17.54 3.04
N ASN A 39 -11.88 -18.83 2.85
CA ASN A 39 -12.45 -19.32 1.60
C ASN A 39 -13.98 -19.11 1.60
N PRO A 40 -14.53 -18.20 0.77
CA PRO A 40 -15.97 -17.93 0.74
C PRO A 40 -16.81 -19.11 0.25
N GLU A 41 -16.23 -20.08 -0.48
CA GLU A 41 -16.92 -21.26 -0.99
C GLU A 41 -17.42 -22.20 0.12
N ASN A 42 -16.84 -22.10 1.32
CA ASN A 42 -17.28 -22.86 2.50
C ASN A 42 -18.46 -22.21 3.24
N PHE A 43 -19.01 -21.10 2.72
CA PHE A 43 -20.10 -20.34 3.35
C PHE A 43 -21.29 -20.22 2.38
N ALA A 44 -22.03 -19.11 2.46
CA ALA A 44 -23.18 -18.87 1.59
C ALA A 44 -22.75 -18.76 0.11
N PRO A 45 -23.53 -19.34 -0.83
CA PRO A 45 -23.23 -19.25 -2.26
C PRO A 45 -23.38 -17.82 -2.81
N GLY A 46 -22.85 -17.58 -4.01
CA GLY A 46 -23.01 -16.31 -4.72
C GLY A 46 -22.19 -15.15 -4.14
N PHE A 47 -21.04 -15.43 -3.51
CA PHE A 47 -20.20 -14.40 -2.89
C PHE A 47 -19.85 -13.26 -3.86
N THR A 48 -19.38 -13.59 -5.06
CA THR A 48 -18.97 -12.59 -6.08
C THR A 48 -20.12 -11.67 -6.47
N ASP A 49 -21.30 -12.23 -6.75
CA ASP A 49 -22.46 -11.43 -7.16
C ASP A 49 -22.93 -10.52 -6.03
N ARG A 50 -23.02 -11.06 -4.81
CA ARG A 50 -23.44 -10.29 -3.62
C ARG A 50 -22.46 -9.19 -3.26
N MET A 51 -21.16 -9.44 -3.39
CA MET A 51 -20.14 -8.40 -3.18
C MET A 51 -20.17 -7.34 -4.29
N THR A 52 -20.42 -7.75 -5.54
CA THR A 52 -20.56 -6.83 -6.67
C THR A 52 -21.77 -5.93 -6.51
N ASP A 53 -22.90 -6.49 -6.08
CA ASP A 53 -24.12 -5.74 -5.76
C ASP A 53 -23.88 -4.74 -4.63
N LEU A 54 -23.31 -5.18 -3.50
CA LEU A 54 -22.97 -4.29 -2.37
C LEU A 54 -22.08 -3.11 -2.80
N LEU A 55 -21.05 -3.39 -3.59
CA LEU A 55 -20.14 -2.37 -4.09
C LEU A 55 -20.83 -1.41 -5.08
N SER A 56 -21.77 -1.90 -5.88
CA SER A 56 -22.58 -1.08 -6.78
C SER A 56 -23.50 -0.15 -6.00
N ILE A 57 -24.15 -0.65 -4.95
CA ILE A 57 -25.00 0.15 -4.05
C ILE A 57 -24.19 1.28 -3.42
N GLN A 58 -23.01 0.96 -2.87
CA GLN A 58 -22.15 1.97 -2.23
C GLN A 58 -21.70 3.06 -3.21
N ARG A 59 -21.21 2.66 -4.40
CA ARG A 59 -20.75 3.63 -5.41
C ARG A 59 -21.89 4.43 -6.04
N GLY A 60 -23.12 3.91 -6.00
CA GLY A 60 -24.31 4.57 -6.51
C GLY A 60 -24.95 5.58 -5.54
N MET A 61 -24.45 5.71 -4.31
CA MET A 61 -24.97 6.70 -3.36
C MET A 61 -24.64 8.14 -3.80
N GLU A 62 -25.44 9.10 -3.33
CA GLU A 62 -25.16 10.51 -3.52
C GLU A 62 -23.81 10.87 -2.87
N PRO A 63 -22.85 11.42 -3.64
CA PRO A 63 -21.58 11.85 -3.08
C PRO A 63 -21.75 13.03 -2.13
N ALA A 64 -20.99 13.05 -1.03
CA ALA A 64 -21.01 14.15 -0.08
C ALA A 64 -20.46 15.47 -0.66
N ASP A 65 -19.57 15.36 -1.66
CA ASP A 65 -19.05 16.48 -2.44
C ASP A 65 -19.32 16.20 -3.92
N ALA A 66 -19.95 17.14 -4.62
CA ALA A 66 -20.30 16.98 -6.03
C ALA A 66 -19.06 16.84 -6.94
N GLY A 67 -17.90 17.30 -6.49
CA GLY A 67 -16.63 17.18 -7.22
C GLY A 67 -15.94 15.81 -7.10
N SER A 68 -16.40 14.96 -6.17
CA SER A 68 -15.67 13.74 -5.77
C SER A 68 -16.62 12.53 -5.74
N PRO A 69 -16.41 11.49 -6.57
CA PRO A 69 -17.28 10.32 -6.57
C PRO A 69 -17.14 9.50 -5.28
N VAL A 70 -18.15 8.69 -4.96
CA VAL A 70 -18.03 7.68 -3.89
C VAL A 70 -17.06 6.58 -4.34
N LEU A 71 -16.05 6.31 -3.52
CA LEU A 71 -15.01 5.32 -3.78
C LEU A 71 -15.09 4.16 -2.79
N ALA A 72 -14.71 2.97 -3.25
CA ALA A 72 -14.48 1.81 -2.41
C ALA A 72 -12.98 1.58 -2.19
N ALA A 73 -12.65 0.78 -1.17
CA ALA A 73 -11.27 0.38 -0.91
C ALA A 73 -10.63 -0.27 -2.15
N GLY A 74 -9.47 0.23 -2.57
CA GLY A 74 -8.75 -0.22 -3.75
C GLY A 74 -9.01 0.60 -5.02
N ASP A 75 -10.04 1.45 -5.07
CA ASP A 75 -10.29 2.31 -6.24
C ASP A 75 -9.16 3.34 -6.45
N PRO A 76 -8.68 4.09 -5.43
CA PRO A 76 -7.57 5.03 -5.60
C PRO A 76 -6.30 4.37 -6.13
N GLU A 77 -5.96 3.19 -5.60
CA GLU A 77 -4.76 2.45 -5.98
C GLU A 77 -4.84 1.97 -7.43
N ARG A 78 -6.01 1.46 -7.88
CA ARG A 78 -6.24 1.07 -9.28
C ARG A 78 -6.14 2.25 -10.23
N MET A 79 -6.71 3.40 -9.85
CA MET A 79 -6.60 4.62 -10.65
C MET A 79 -5.12 5.05 -10.79
N ASN A 80 -4.36 5.01 -9.71
CA ASN A 80 -2.94 5.35 -9.74
C ASN A 80 -2.10 4.35 -10.54
N MET A 81 -2.38 3.04 -10.45
CA MET A 81 -1.74 2.02 -11.27
C MET A 81 -2.00 2.26 -12.76
N LYS A 82 -3.26 2.48 -13.15
CA LYS A 82 -3.63 2.78 -14.54
C LYS A 82 -2.93 4.05 -15.05
N LYS A 83 -2.82 5.07 -14.21
CA LYS A 83 -2.06 6.29 -14.53
C LYS A 83 -0.59 5.98 -14.80
N CYS A 84 0.06 5.19 -13.94
CA CYS A 84 1.47 4.80 -14.14
C CYS A 84 1.66 3.95 -15.41
N GLU A 85 0.74 3.03 -15.69
CA GLU A 85 0.74 2.23 -16.92
C GLU A 85 0.63 3.13 -18.16
N GLN A 86 -0.28 4.11 -18.15
CA GLN A 86 -0.45 5.08 -19.24
C GLN A 86 0.76 5.97 -19.44
N MET A 87 1.46 6.31 -18.35
CA MET A 87 2.71 7.07 -18.38
C MET A 87 3.92 6.23 -18.82
N GLY A 88 3.79 4.90 -18.87
CA GLY A 88 4.89 3.99 -19.15
C GLY A 88 5.94 3.90 -18.02
N GLY A 89 5.60 4.34 -16.80
CA GLY A 89 6.54 4.38 -15.69
C GLY A 89 5.94 4.94 -14.39
N ILE A 90 6.70 4.81 -13.30
CA ILE A 90 6.31 5.31 -11.97
C ILE A 90 7.05 6.63 -11.70
N PRO A 91 6.32 7.76 -11.52
CA PRO A 91 6.95 9.02 -11.20
C PRO A 91 7.50 9.00 -9.76
N TYR A 92 8.73 9.47 -9.60
CA TYR A 92 9.35 9.70 -8.29
C TYR A 92 9.76 11.16 -8.17
N HIS A 93 9.74 11.68 -6.94
CA HIS A 93 10.34 12.98 -6.65
C HIS A 93 11.84 12.95 -6.94
N ILE A 94 12.40 14.01 -7.52
CA ILE A 94 13.81 14.05 -7.96
C ILE A 94 14.81 13.72 -6.85
N ASN A 95 14.52 14.14 -5.61
CA ASN A 95 15.36 13.81 -4.45
C ASN A 95 15.45 12.30 -4.17
N VAL A 96 14.39 11.53 -4.45
CA VAL A 96 14.41 10.06 -4.33
C VAL A 96 15.31 9.47 -5.40
N VAL A 97 15.19 9.92 -6.65
CA VAL A 97 16.03 9.47 -7.76
C VAL A 97 17.51 9.76 -7.46
N ASN A 98 17.83 10.98 -7.03
CA ASN A 98 19.19 11.38 -6.66
C ASN A 98 19.74 10.50 -5.53
N TYR A 99 18.96 10.27 -4.47
CA TYR A 99 19.38 9.42 -3.36
C TYR A 99 19.67 7.98 -3.81
N MET A 100 18.81 7.39 -4.65
CA MET A 100 19.00 6.04 -5.17
C MET A 100 20.20 5.94 -6.10
N ASN A 101 20.42 6.94 -6.94
CA ASN A 101 21.59 7.03 -7.83
C ASN A 101 22.91 7.17 -7.06
N GLU A 102 22.91 7.87 -5.92
CA GLU A 102 24.06 7.92 -5.00
C GLU A 102 24.28 6.58 -4.26
N CYS A 103 23.21 5.89 -3.87
CA CYS A 103 23.33 4.54 -3.30
C CYS A 103 23.92 3.57 -4.32
N ALA A 104 23.45 3.60 -5.58
CA ALA A 104 23.94 2.75 -6.67
C ALA A 104 25.45 2.93 -6.91
N LYS A 105 25.92 4.19 -6.96
CA LYS A 105 27.35 4.52 -7.05
C LYS A 105 28.16 3.90 -5.91
N LYS A 106 27.68 4.03 -4.67
CA LYS A 106 28.38 3.52 -3.48
C LYS A 106 28.55 2.00 -3.47
N ILE A 107 27.57 1.27 -4.01
CA ILE A 107 27.59 -0.20 -4.04
C ILE A 107 28.08 -0.77 -5.38
N GLY A 108 28.44 0.08 -6.35
CA GLY A 108 29.03 -0.33 -7.63
C GLY A 108 28.03 -0.95 -8.62
N VAL A 109 26.75 -0.58 -8.57
CA VAL A 109 25.73 -1.03 -9.53
C VAL A 109 25.30 0.10 -10.47
N ASN A 110 24.69 -0.26 -11.59
CA ASN A 110 24.14 0.70 -12.55
C ASN A 110 23.07 1.58 -11.90
N GLN A 111 23.08 2.86 -12.27
CA GLN A 111 22.11 3.84 -11.79
C GLN A 111 20.71 3.58 -12.38
N LEU A 112 19.69 4.02 -11.67
CA LEU A 112 18.29 3.64 -11.95
C LEU A 112 17.76 4.35 -13.20
N LEU A 113 17.91 5.68 -13.27
CA LEU A 113 17.46 6.53 -14.38
C LEU A 113 18.34 7.80 -14.50
N PRO A 114 18.48 8.36 -15.71
CA PRO A 114 18.93 9.74 -15.91
C PRO A 114 17.96 10.73 -15.24
N CYS A 115 18.44 11.85 -14.73
CA CYS A 115 17.63 12.87 -14.03
C CYS A 115 16.81 13.77 -14.99
N ASP A 116 16.84 13.47 -16.27
CA ASP A 116 16.48 14.35 -17.38
C ASP A 116 15.06 14.10 -17.92
N ASN A 117 14.41 13.00 -17.51
CA ASN A 117 13.04 12.68 -17.91
C ASN A 117 12.02 13.24 -16.90
N LEU A 118 12.00 14.58 -16.78
CA LEU A 118 11.12 15.31 -15.85
C LEU A 118 9.70 15.36 -16.40
N ILE A 119 8.73 14.99 -15.57
CA ILE A 119 7.30 15.13 -15.88
C ILE A 119 6.87 16.51 -15.39
N SER A 120 6.32 17.33 -16.30
CA SER A 120 5.75 18.63 -15.96
C SER A 120 4.60 18.46 -14.97
N ASN A 121 4.58 19.28 -13.90
CA ASN A 121 3.48 19.34 -12.94
C ASN A 121 2.18 19.83 -13.58
#